data_AF-A0A4V1N5C2-F1
#
_entry.id   AF-A0A4V1N5C2-F1
#
_cell.length_a   1.000
_cell.length_b   1.000
_cell.length_c   1.000
_cell.angle_alpha   90.00
_cell.angle_beta   90.00
_cell.angle_gamma   90.00
#
_symmetry.space_group_name_H-M   'P 1'
#
loop_
_entity.id
_entity.type
_entity.pdbx_description
1 polymer ?
#
loop_
_entity_poly.entity_id
_entity_poly.type
_entity_poly.pdbx_seq_one_letter_code
_entity_poly.pdbx_strand_id
1 'polypeptide(L)'
;MDITIERRTVATVLGALGLVGAIGLLTTLLLGGEQAPAHAAPASMNSDQARRITQSPHQGTMALPVDSPRADFLFVTRVERDRFEMAFQHGGLQIVICDQPDDVDSACSGDGVRMLRDEVVDGRRVRVAEMGIAVDLATHVATESEPHHVAVYEYWTGVTLARGEVPAWLDEQVLQQE
;
A
#
# COMPACT_ATOMS: atom_id res chain seq x y z
N MET A 1 -43.29 43.34 -51.14
CA MET A 1 -42.76 42.78 -52.40
C MET A 1 -41.93 41.57 -52.00
N ASP A 2 -42.35 40.40 -52.50
CA ASP A 2 -41.68 39.10 -52.41
C ASP A 2 -40.24 39.10 -52.93
N ILE A 3 -39.59 37.91 -52.80
CA ILE A 3 -38.44 37.36 -53.57
C ILE A 3 -37.07 37.60 -52.87
N THR A 4 -36.18 36.63 -52.54
CA THR A 4 -36.08 35.16 -52.64
C THR A 4 -35.03 34.69 -51.63
N ILE A 5 -35.09 33.41 -51.26
CA ILE A 5 -34.03 32.63 -50.60
C ILE A 5 -32.91 32.35 -51.61
N GLU A 6 -31.68 32.79 -51.34
CA GLU A 6 -30.47 32.22 -51.95
C GLU A 6 -29.72 31.36 -50.92
N ARG A 7 -29.69 30.05 -51.19
CA ARG A 7 -28.89 29.04 -50.52
C ARG A 7 -27.42 29.20 -50.91
N ARG A 8 -26.55 29.34 -49.92
CA ARG A 8 -25.09 29.03 -49.88
C ARG A 8 -24.60 29.57 -48.53
N THR A 9 -23.89 28.90 -47.63
CA THR A 9 -22.93 27.80 -47.70
C THR A 9 -22.70 27.32 -46.25
N VAL A 10 -21.91 26.25 -46.11
CA VAL A 10 -21.12 25.85 -44.93
C VAL A 10 -21.79 24.84 -44.00
N ALA A 11 -21.58 23.58 -44.38
CA ALA A 11 -21.48 22.47 -43.44
C ALA A 11 -20.43 22.83 -42.36
N THR A 12 -20.88 22.95 -41.11
CA THR A 12 -19.98 22.96 -39.96
C THR A 12 -20.44 21.87 -39.00
N VAL A 13 -19.65 20.80 -39.02
CA VAL A 13 -19.51 19.69 -38.07
C VAL A 13 -20.15 19.97 -36.71
N LEU A 14 -21.30 19.34 -36.47
CA LEU A 14 -21.90 19.23 -35.14
C LEU A 14 -21.13 18.18 -34.33
N GLY A 15 -20.49 18.65 -33.26
CA GLY A 15 -20.47 17.96 -31.97
C GLY A 15 -19.77 16.60 -31.90
N ALA A 16 -18.44 16.60 -31.99
CA ALA A 16 -17.63 15.57 -31.35
C ALA A 16 -17.30 16.03 -29.91
N LEU A 17 -18.04 15.54 -28.92
CA LEU A 17 -17.65 15.44 -27.50
C LEU A 17 -18.78 14.71 -26.74
N GLY A 18 -18.77 13.40 -26.87
CA GLY A 18 -19.70 12.49 -26.20
C GLY A 18 -19.10 11.10 -26.14
N LEU A 19 -17.86 10.99 -25.62
CA LEU A 19 -17.19 9.71 -25.41
C LEU A 19 -16.16 9.86 -24.28
N VAL A 20 -16.65 9.99 -23.05
CA VAL A 20 -15.89 9.60 -21.85
C VAL A 20 -16.86 8.86 -20.96
N GLY A 21 -16.94 7.55 -21.14
CA GLY A 21 -17.86 6.72 -20.37
C GLY A 21 -18.09 5.34 -20.97
N ALA A 22 -17.03 4.62 -21.30
CA ALA A 22 -17.04 3.16 -21.52
C ALA A 22 -15.65 2.67 -22.00
N ILE A 23 -14.60 2.81 -21.18
CA ILE A 23 -13.38 2.01 -21.35
C ILE A 23 -12.98 1.53 -19.96
N GLY A 24 -13.10 0.23 -19.73
CA GLY A 24 -12.72 -0.41 -18.48
C GLY A 24 -13.53 -1.66 -18.10
N LEU A 25 -14.51 -2.06 -18.91
CA LEU A 25 -15.35 -3.24 -18.67
C LEU A 25 -15.48 -4.06 -19.97
N LEU A 26 -14.36 -4.50 -20.55
CA LEU A 26 -14.38 -5.52 -21.61
C LEU A 26 -12.99 -6.15 -21.85
N THR A 27 -12.46 -6.89 -20.87
CA THR A 27 -11.34 -7.85 -21.10
C THR A 27 -11.55 -9.20 -20.40
N THR A 28 -12.75 -9.50 -19.89
CA THR A 28 -13.05 -10.72 -19.13
C THR A 28 -13.41 -11.96 -19.96
N LEU A 29 -13.22 -11.97 -21.27
CA LEU A 29 -13.59 -13.11 -22.09
C LEU A 29 -12.54 -13.30 -23.17
N LEU A 30 -11.60 -14.23 -22.95
CA LEU A 30 -10.84 -15.02 -23.93
C LEU A 30 -9.46 -15.34 -23.35
N LEU A 31 -9.41 -16.31 -22.43
CA LEU A 31 -8.32 -17.28 -22.21
C LEU A 31 -8.73 -18.07 -20.97
N GLY A 32 -8.99 -19.36 -21.15
CA GLY A 32 -9.28 -20.26 -20.03
C GLY A 32 -8.14 -20.22 -19.01
N GLY A 33 -8.51 -20.08 -17.75
CA GLY A 33 -7.63 -20.22 -16.62
C GLY A 33 -8.52 -20.41 -15.42
N GLU A 34 -8.31 -21.51 -14.70
CA GLU A 34 -8.96 -21.80 -13.43
C GLU A 34 -9.19 -20.53 -12.62
N GLN A 35 -10.38 -20.41 -12.04
CA GLN A 35 -10.63 -19.50 -10.93
C GLN A 35 -9.67 -19.90 -9.80
N ALA A 36 -8.46 -19.36 -9.81
CA ALA A 36 -7.62 -19.36 -8.63
C ALA A 36 -8.47 -18.71 -7.52
N PRO A 37 -8.68 -19.39 -6.39
CA PRO A 37 -9.54 -18.85 -5.34
C PRO A 37 -9.00 -17.47 -4.94
N ALA A 38 -9.89 -16.48 -4.82
CA ALA A 38 -9.52 -15.09 -4.55
C ALA A 38 -8.68 -14.90 -3.25
N HIS A 39 -8.64 -15.91 -2.38
CA HIS A 39 -7.82 -15.97 -1.17
C HIS A 39 -6.37 -16.42 -1.40
N ALA A 40 -6.05 -17.07 -2.53
CA ALA A 40 -4.68 -17.50 -2.82
C ALA A 40 -3.78 -16.35 -3.29
N ALA A 41 -4.35 -15.28 -3.88
CA ALA A 41 -3.57 -14.16 -4.39
C ALA A 41 -2.90 -13.33 -3.29
N PRO A 42 -3.57 -12.93 -2.18
CA PRO A 42 -2.90 -12.21 -1.09
C PRO A 42 -1.84 -13.05 -0.37
N ALA A 43 -2.14 -14.32 -0.07
CA ALA A 43 -1.20 -15.21 0.63
C ALA A 43 0.05 -15.50 -0.22
N SER A 44 -0.11 -15.77 -1.52
CA SER A 44 1.04 -15.95 -2.43
C SER A 44 1.85 -14.68 -2.59
N MET A 45 1.22 -13.51 -2.66
CA MET A 45 1.93 -12.23 -2.71
C MET A 45 2.67 -11.93 -1.40
N ASN A 46 2.07 -12.17 -0.24
CA ASN A 46 2.74 -12.02 1.05
C ASN A 46 3.93 -12.97 1.18
N SER A 47 3.76 -14.24 0.77
CA SER A 47 4.86 -15.23 0.71
C SER A 47 5.98 -14.76 -0.23
N ASP A 48 5.65 -14.23 -1.40
CA ASP A 48 6.64 -13.70 -2.35
C ASP A 48 7.39 -12.50 -1.78
N GLN A 49 6.71 -11.60 -1.06
CA GLN A 49 7.32 -10.44 -0.42
C GLN A 49 8.19 -10.84 0.77
N ALA A 50 7.72 -11.77 1.60
CA ALA A 50 8.49 -12.34 2.69
C ALA A 50 9.75 -13.06 2.17
N ARG A 51 9.63 -13.84 1.08
CA ARG A 51 10.78 -14.45 0.41
C ARG A 51 11.80 -13.41 -0.06
N ARG A 52 11.34 -12.28 -0.61
CA ARG A 52 12.24 -11.18 -1.00
C ARG A 52 12.99 -10.60 0.19
N ILE A 53 12.39 -10.54 1.37
CA ILE A 53 13.05 -10.10 2.61
C ILE A 53 14.07 -11.14 3.06
N THR A 54 13.63 -12.38 3.21
CA THR A 54 14.42 -13.48 3.82
C THR A 54 15.56 -13.95 2.93
N GLN A 55 15.45 -13.78 1.61
CA GLN A 55 16.50 -14.14 0.65
C GLN A 55 17.34 -12.94 0.17
N SER A 56 17.06 -11.74 0.70
CA SER A 56 17.82 -10.53 0.33
C SER A 56 19.26 -10.60 0.86
N PRO A 57 20.27 -10.13 0.10
CA PRO A 57 21.61 -9.88 0.66
C PRO A 57 21.61 -8.83 1.78
N HIS A 58 20.50 -8.10 1.94
CA HIS A 58 20.27 -7.11 3.00
C HIS A 58 19.33 -7.62 4.10
N GLN A 59 19.10 -8.94 4.19
CA GLN A 59 18.34 -9.52 5.31
C GLN A 59 18.91 -9.05 6.66
N GLY A 60 18.02 -8.77 7.62
CA GLY A 60 18.42 -8.29 8.95
C GLY A 60 18.88 -6.83 9.01
N THR A 61 18.96 -6.11 7.88
CA THR A 61 19.35 -4.69 7.92
C THR A 61 18.20 -3.75 8.30
N MET A 62 16.96 -4.21 8.13
CA MET A 62 15.73 -3.51 8.49
C MET A 62 15.24 -3.90 9.88
N ALA A 63 14.67 -2.95 10.59
CA ALA A 63 13.89 -3.19 11.79
C ALA A 63 12.54 -3.84 11.44
N LEU A 64 12.23 -4.96 12.08
CA LEU A 64 11.01 -5.73 11.86
C LEU A 64 10.31 -6.02 13.20
N PRO A 65 8.97 -6.13 13.23
CA PRO A 65 8.24 -6.61 14.39
C PRO A 65 8.74 -7.99 14.82
N VAL A 66 9.03 -8.16 16.11
CA VAL A 66 9.40 -9.48 16.66
C VAL A 66 8.20 -10.44 16.55
N ASP A 67 7.02 -9.95 16.93
CA ASP A 67 5.76 -10.69 16.85
C ASP A 67 4.99 -10.34 15.57
N SER A 68 4.25 -11.31 15.00
CA SER A 68 3.49 -11.10 13.76
C SER A 68 2.46 -9.98 13.90
N PRO A 69 2.38 -9.04 12.94
CA PRO A 69 1.31 -8.05 12.90
C PRO A 69 -0.03 -8.64 12.47
N ARG A 70 -0.06 -9.88 11.93
CA ARG A 70 -1.25 -10.45 11.28
C ARG A 70 -1.88 -9.48 10.27
N ALA A 71 -1.01 -8.82 9.52
CA ALA A 71 -1.39 -7.87 8.49
C ALA A 71 -2.06 -8.59 7.32
N ASP A 72 -3.06 -7.95 6.72
CA ASP A 72 -3.75 -8.42 5.52
C ASP A 72 -2.77 -8.55 4.34
N PHE A 73 -1.83 -7.60 4.27
CA PHE A 73 -0.83 -7.52 3.21
C PHE A 73 0.47 -6.93 3.72
N LEU A 74 1.60 -7.37 3.16
CA LEU A 74 2.91 -6.75 3.37
C LEU A 74 3.65 -6.56 2.05
N PHE A 75 4.46 -5.51 1.97
CA PHE A 75 5.38 -5.33 0.85
C PHE A 75 6.63 -4.55 1.25
N VAL A 76 7.71 -4.79 0.52
CA VAL A 76 8.96 -4.07 0.69
C VAL A 76 9.15 -3.09 -0.45
N THR A 77 9.38 -1.83 -0.09
CA THR A 77 9.74 -0.78 -1.03
C THR A 77 11.23 -0.51 -0.93
N ARG A 78 11.93 -0.50 -2.06
CA ARG A 78 13.31 -0.04 -2.12
C ARG A 78 13.31 1.48 -2.29
N VAL A 79 13.91 2.20 -1.34
CA VAL A 79 14.05 3.67 -1.39
C VAL A 79 15.41 4.11 -1.93
N GLU A 80 16.48 3.33 -1.69
CA GLU A 80 17.78 3.50 -2.33
C GLU A 80 18.46 2.13 -2.60
N ARG A 81 19.68 2.12 -3.12
CA ARG A 81 20.38 0.91 -3.59
C ARG A 81 20.37 -0.24 -2.58
N ASP A 82 20.60 0.06 -1.31
CA ASP A 82 20.69 -0.87 -0.18
C ASP A 82 19.73 -0.50 0.97
N ARG A 83 18.73 0.34 0.67
CA ARG A 83 17.78 0.91 1.64
C ARG A 83 16.35 0.53 1.28
N PHE A 84 15.62 0.04 2.27
CA PHE A 84 14.30 -0.52 2.12
C PHE A 84 13.39 -0.06 3.26
N GLU A 85 12.11 0.04 2.94
CA GLU A 85 11.03 0.29 3.89
C GLU A 85 10.04 -0.86 3.79
N MET A 86 9.39 -1.17 4.91
CA MET A 86 8.38 -2.20 4.95
C MET A 86 7.03 -1.56 5.21
N ALA A 87 6.07 -1.88 4.36
CA ALA A 87 4.71 -1.39 4.46
C ALA A 87 3.74 -2.55 4.69
N PHE A 88 2.70 -2.28 5.46
CA PHE A 88 1.69 -3.23 5.90
C PHE A 88 0.31 -2.65 5.63
N GLN A 89 -0.61 -3.48 5.14
CA GLN A 89 -2.03 -3.23 5.25
C GLN A 89 -2.53 -4.02 6.46
N HIS A 90 -3.01 -3.36 7.50
CA HIS A 90 -3.47 -4.02 8.72
C HIS A 90 -4.79 -3.39 9.16
N GLY A 91 -5.88 -4.14 8.99
CA GLY A 91 -7.20 -3.73 9.45
C GLY A 91 -7.70 -2.48 8.72
N GLY A 92 -7.42 -2.38 7.41
CA GLY A 92 -7.79 -1.23 6.59
C GLY A 92 -6.83 -0.03 6.66
N LEU A 93 -5.87 -0.04 7.59
CA LEU A 93 -4.83 0.99 7.72
C LEU A 93 -3.57 0.63 6.93
N GLN A 94 -2.88 1.65 6.41
CA GLN A 94 -1.58 1.48 5.78
C GLN A 94 -0.47 1.96 6.71
N ILE A 95 0.34 1.03 7.20
CA ILE A 95 1.42 1.29 8.16
C ILE A 95 2.76 1.08 7.48
N VAL A 96 3.73 1.94 7.78
CA VAL A 96 5.09 1.85 7.23
C VAL A 96 6.11 1.91 8.36
N ILE A 97 7.12 1.04 8.28
CA ILE A 97 8.34 1.09 9.08
C ILE A 97 9.45 1.67 8.21
N CYS A 98 9.96 2.82 8.63
CA CYS A 98 11.08 3.50 7.99
C CYS A 98 12.32 3.37 8.89
N ASP A 99 13.19 2.43 8.56
CA ASP A 99 14.51 2.23 9.15
C ASP A 99 15.58 2.83 8.22
N GLN A 100 15.46 4.13 7.92
CA GLN A 100 16.39 4.86 7.06
C GLN A 100 16.75 6.22 7.67
N PRO A 101 17.94 6.77 7.34
CA PRO A 101 18.30 8.12 7.76
C PRO A 101 17.34 9.17 7.19
N ASP A 102 17.30 10.36 7.80
CA ASP A 102 16.32 11.41 7.48
C ASP A 102 16.54 12.07 6.11
N ASP A 103 17.67 11.81 5.44
CA ASP A 103 18.04 12.38 4.14
C ASP A 103 17.58 11.55 2.94
N VAL A 104 16.92 10.41 3.18
CA VAL A 104 16.36 9.53 2.14
C VAL A 104 14.90 9.89 1.84
N ASP A 105 14.50 9.77 0.57
CA ASP A 105 13.10 9.84 0.15
C ASP A 105 12.31 8.68 0.77
N SER A 106 11.71 8.96 1.92
CA SER A 106 11.10 8.00 2.83
C SER A 106 9.60 8.21 2.86
N ALA A 107 8.83 7.12 2.86
CA ALA A 107 7.39 7.21 3.03
C ALA A 107 7.00 7.90 4.35
N CYS A 108 7.86 7.83 5.39
CA CYS A 108 7.63 8.50 6.67
C CYS A 108 7.90 10.02 6.65
N SER A 109 8.42 10.57 5.55
CA SER A 109 8.71 12.00 5.39
C SER A 109 7.69 12.72 4.51
N GLY A 110 6.68 12.00 3.99
CA GLY A 110 5.65 12.56 3.11
C GLY A 110 4.57 13.36 3.84
N ASP A 111 3.90 14.25 3.10
CA ASP A 111 2.69 14.91 3.58
C ASP A 111 1.56 13.88 3.77
N GLY A 112 0.71 14.07 4.78
CA GLY A 112 -0.40 13.13 5.09
C GLY A 112 0.01 11.88 5.87
N VAL A 113 1.23 11.85 6.37
CA VAL A 113 1.74 10.79 7.25
C VAL A 113 1.47 11.15 8.70
N ARG A 114 0.95 10.18 9.47
CA ARG A 114 0.81 10.30 10.92
C ARG A 114 1.83 9.42 11.61
N MET A 115 2.76 10.06 12.32
CA MET A 115 3.77 9.34 13.09
C MET A 115 3.11 8.63 14.28
N LEU A 116 3.28 7.30 14.36
CA LEU A 116 2.80 6.49 15.47
C LEU A 116 3.91 6.29 16.51
N ARG A 117 5.15 6.10 16.03
CA ARG A 117 6.32 5.88 16.88
C ARG A 117 7.60 6.34 16.21
N ASP A 118 8.53 6.83 17.04
CA ASP A 118 9.88 7.20 16.64
C ASP A 118 10.83 6.76 17.76
N GLU A 119 11.73 5.83 17.45
CA GLU A 119 12.59 5.18 18.44
C GLU A 119 13.97 4.86 17.86
N VAL A 120 14.86 4.35 18.72
CA VAL A 120 16.19 3.88 18.32
C VAL A 120 16.27 2.37 18.52
N VAL A 121 16.49 1.62 17.44
CA VAL A 121 16.69 0.17 17.42
C VAL A 121 18.12 -0.12 16.97
N ASP A 122 18.91 -0.75 17.84
CA ASP A 122 20.34 -1.05 17.59
C ASP A 122 21.13 0.15 17.05
N GLY A 123 20.93 1.33 17.68
CA GLY A 123 21.64 2.56 17.34
C GLY A 123 21.16 3.27 16.07
N ARG A 124 20.07 2.81 15.43
CA ARG A 124 19.45 3.49 14.28
C ARG A 124 18.07 4.00 14.63
N ARG A 125 17.74 5.20 14.14
CA ARG A 125 16.39 5.75 14.22
C ARG A 125 15.45 4.93 13.35
N VAL A 126 14.33 4.50 13.93
CA VAL A 126 13.26 3.76 13.27
C VAL A 126 11.96 4.49 13.54
N ARG A 127 11.22 4.77 12.47
CA ARG A 127 9.92 5.45 12.50
C ARG A 127 8.83 4.47 12.08
N VAL A 128 7.73 4.43 12.82
CA VAL A 128 6.51 3.72 12.46
C VAL A 128 5.45 4.77 12.21
N ALA A 129 4.88 4.76 11.02
CA ALA A 129 3.90 5.76 10.64
C ALA A 129 2.71 5.13 9.93
N GLU A 130 1.55 5.75 10.10
CA GLU A 130 0.39 5.51 9.28
C GLU A 130 0.42 6.46 8.07
N MET A 131 0.20 5.91 6.88
CA MET A 131 -0.03 6.70 5.68
C MET A 131 -1.53 6.91 5.51
N GLY A 132 -1.96 8.17 5.62
CA GLY A 132 -3.31 8.54 5.24
C GLY A 132 -3.44 8.42 3.71
N ILE A 133 -4.23 7.45 3.23
CA ILE A 133 -4.92 7.68 1.95
C ILE A 133 -5.74 8.94 2.20
N ALA A 134 -5.67 9.96 1.34
CA ALA A 134 -6.41 11.20 1.48
C ALA A 134 -7.94 10.96 1.37
N VAL A 135 -8.51 10.31 2.38
CA VAL A 135 -9.94 10.23 2.67
C VAL A 135 -10.22 11.39 3.62
N ASP A 136 -11.23 12.17 3.27
CA ASP A 136 -11.73 13.34 4.00
C ASP A 136 -11.58 13.16 5.53
N LEU A 137 -10.93 14.14 6.18
CA LEU A 137 -10.59 14.16 7.62
C LEU A 137 -11.79 13.84 8.52
N ALA A 138 -13.02 14.21 8.11
CA ALA A 138 -14.22 13.89 8.87
C ALA A 138 -14.55 12.38 8.88
N THR A 139 -14.22 11.67 7.81
CA THR A 139 -14.39 10.21 7.69
C THR A 139 -13.31 9.47 8.49
N HIS A 140 -12.09 10.00 8.50
CA HIS A 140 -10.93 9.39 9.17
C HIS A 140 -11.10 9.35 10.70
N VAL A 141 -11.63 10.41 11.31
CA VAL A 141 -11.90 10.48 12.77
C VAL A 141 -12.97 9.47 13.20
N ALA A 142 -13.94 9.17 12.33
CA ALA A 142 -14.97 8.16 12.63
C ALA A 142 -14.38 6.74 12.64
N THR A 143 -13.43 6.45 11.75
CA THR A 143 -12.74 5.16 11.67
C THR A 143 -11.76 4.94 12.80
N GLU A 144 -11.06 5.97 13.29
CA GLU A 144 -10.13 5.83 14.43
C GLU A 144 -10.77 5.29 15.72
N SER A 145 -12.08 5.49 15.88
CA SER A 145 -12.84 5.02 17.05
C SER A 145 -13.36 3.59 16.89
N GLU A 146 -13.18 2.95 15.73
CA GLU A 146 -13.61 1.58 15.50
C GLU A 146 -12.71 0.61 16.28
N PRO A 147 -13.28 -0.36 17.03
CA PRO A 147 -12.48 -1.22 17.93
C PRO A 147 -11.31 -1.94 17.25
N HIS A 148 -11.42 -2.25 15.95
CA HIS A 148 -10.34 -2.89 15.20
C HIS A 148 -9.19 -1.93 14.87
N HIS A 149 -9.47 -0.67 14.57
CA HIS A 149 -8.42 0.35 14.39
C HIS A 149 -7.68 0.61 15.70
N VAL A 150 -8.40 0.64 16.83
CA VAL A 150 -7.78 0.77 18.16
C VAL A 150 -6.77 -0.36 18.41
N ALA A 151 -7.15 -1.61 18.14
CA ALA A 151 -6.25 -2.75 18.29
C ALA A 151 -5.01 -2.67 17.37
N VAL A 152 -5.19 -2.21 16.13
CA VAL A 152 -4.08 -2.00 15.18
C VAL A 152 -3.13 -0.93 15.71
N TYR A 153 -3.64 0.18 16.24
CA TYR A 153 -2.80 1.23 16.84
C TYR A 153 -2.07 0.78 18.09
N GLU A 154 -2.76 0.08 18.99
CA GLU A 154 -2.14 -0.48 20.19
C GLU A 154 -0.99 -1.44 19.83
N TYR A 155 -1.19 -2.27 18.81
CA TYR A 155 -0.12 -3.13 18.29
C TYR A 155 1.06 -2.30 17.77
N TRP A 156 0.84 -1.38 16.83
CA TRP A 156 1.96 -0.66 16.17
C TRP A 156 2.68 0.34 17.07
N THR A 157 2.01 0.86 18.09
CA THR A 157 2.65 1.69 19.12
C THR A 157 3.41 0.85 20.14
N GLY A 158 2.99 -0.38 20.42
CA GLY A 158 3.57 -1.24 21.47
C GLY A 158 4.51 -2.36 21.01
N VAL A 159 4.50 -2.75 19.73
CA VAL A 159 5.25 -3.93 19.27
C VAL A 159 6.75 -3.73 19.33
N THR A 160 7.49 -4.74 19.78
CA THR A 160 8.96 -4.69 19.78
C THR A 160 9.49 -4.80 18.35
N LEU A 161 10.39 -3.91 17.95
CA LEU A 161 11.15 -4.03 16.70
C LEU A 161 12.56 -4.52 17.00
N ALA A 162 13.07 -5.39 16.13
CA ALA A 162 14.44 -5.88 16.21
C ALA A 162 15.12 -5.83 14.83
N ARG A 163 16.45 -5.75 14.83
CA ARG A 163 17.30 -5.84 13.63
C ARG A 163 18.19 -7.08 13.74
N GLY A 164 18.78 -7.49 12.63
CA GLY A 164 19.70 -8.62 12.55
C GLY A 164 19.02 -9.94 12.18
N GLU A 165 18.24 -10.51 13.09
CA GLU A 165 17.53 -11.77 12.83
C GLU A 165 16.20 -11.51 12.11
N VAL A 166 15.89 -12.32 11.09
CA VAL A 166 14.61 -12.26 10.41
C VAL A 166 13.56 -12.97 11.29
N PRO A 167 12.46 -12.29 11.68
CA PRO A 167 11.44 -12.89 12.51
C PRO A 167 10.81 -14.14 11.91
N ALA A 168 10.50 -15.14 12.75
CA ALA A 168 9.97 -16.43 12.32
C ALA A 168 8.61 -16.34 11.60
N TRP A 169 7.82 -15.28 11.84
CA TRP A 169 6.54 -15.08 11.16
C TRP A 169 6.68 -14.71 9.67
N LEU A 170 7.87 -14.35 9.21
CA LEU A 170 8.17 -14.16 7.79
C LEU A 170 8.54 -15.47 7.07
N ASP A 171 8.53 -16.61 7.76
CA ASP A 171 8.72 -17.90 7.11
C ASP A 171 7.51 -18.22 6.20
N GLU A 172 7.78 -18.63 4.95
CA GLU A 172 6.77 -18.93 3.93
C GLU A 172 5.73 -19.96 4.42
N GLN A 173 6.12 -20.86 5.33
CA GLN A 173 5.20 -21.86 5.88
C GLN A 173 4.16 -21.26 6.84
N VAL A 174 4.49 -20.16 7.50
CA VAL A 174 3.60 -19.47 8.44
C VAL A 174 2.57 -18.63 7.67
N LEU A 175 3.02 -17.95 6.60
CA LEU A 175 2.18 -17.06 5.79
C LEU A 175 1.17 -17.78 4.88
N GLN A 176 1.29 -19.11 4.71
CA GLN A 176 0.33 -19.93 3.98
C GLN A 176 -0.80 -20.49 4.87
N GLN A 177 -0.70 -20.32 6.19
CA GLN A 177 -1.66 -20.86 7.17
C GLN A 177 -2.58 -19.81 7.81
N GLU A 178 -2.26 -18.53 7.64
CA GLU A 178 -3.10 -17.38 8.05
C GLU A 178 -4.02 -16.95 6.89
#